data_AF-A0A5K7ZD17-F1
#
_entry.id   AF-A0A5K7ZD17-F1
#
_cell.length_a   1.000
_cell.length_b   1.000
_cell.length_c   1.000
_cell.angle_alpha   90.00
_cell.angle_beta   90.00
_cell.angle_gamma   90.00
#
_symmetry.space_group_name_H-M   'P 1'
#
loop_
_entity.id
_entity.type
_entity.pdbx_description
1 polymer ?
#
loop_
_entity_poly.entity_id
_entity_poly.type
_entity_poly.pdbx_seq_one_letter_code
_entity_poly.pdbx_strand_id
1 'polypeptide(L)'
;MEEQATICPACGSSATYRYGRTINGKKRRICMICNRQFIVDGPRKNDAVRPNCPVCNQPMHRYMQKRGFTRYRCSNYPQCRTYLRIDKPEKSSQPASFSDAKPPYLS
;
A
#
# COMPACT_ATOMS: atom_id res chain seq x y z
N MET A 1 29.63 -12.27 12.07
CA MET A 1 28.52 -12.04 11.11
C MET A 1 27.24 -11.90 11.93
N GLU A 2 26.83 -10.67 12.25
CA GLU A 2 25.65 -10.44 13.07
C GLU A 2 24.39 -10.56 12.20
N GLU A 3 23.67 -11.65 12.40
CA GLU A 3 22.42 -11.93 11.72
C GLU A 3 21.31 -11.06 12.34
N GLN A 4 21.02 -9.91 11.72
CA GLN A 4 19.98 -8.99 12.19
C GLN A 4 18.66 -9.73 12.42
N ALA A 5 18.33 -9.92 13.69
CA ALA A 5 17.13 -10.59 14.17
C ALA A 5 15.90 -9.78 13.73
N THR A 6 15.31 -10.14 12.60
CA THR A 6 14.10 -9.44 12.15
C THR A 6 12.91 -9.90 12.98
N ILE A 7 12.33 -8.98 13.73
CA ILE A 7 11.15 -9.19 14.56
C ILE A 7 9.88 -9.22 13.70
N CYS A 8 8.91 -10.07 14.06
CA CYS A 8 7.60 -10.07 13.40
C CYS A 8 6.84 -8.75 13.67
N PRO A 9 6.39 -8.02 12.63
CA PRO A 9 5.71 -6.73 12.80
C PRO A 9 4.27 -6.84 13.37
N ALA A 10 3.77 -8.05 13.63
CA ALA A 10 2.42 -8.27 14.16
C ALA A 10 2.40 -8.73 15.60
N CYS A 11 3.25 -9.69 15.97
CA CYS A 11 3.28 -10.26 17.32
C CYS A 11 4.59 -9.94 18.08
N GLY A 12 5.58 -9.32 17.46
CA GLY A 12 6.83 -8.96 18.13
C GLY A 12 7.80 -10.13 18.39
N SER A 13 7.51 -11.34 17.92
CA SER A 13 8.42 -12.49 18.08
C SER A 13 9.66 -12.39 17.20
N SER A 14 10.81 -12.80 17.73
CA SER A 14 12.09 -12.95 17.00
C SER A 14 12.19 -14.25 16.20
N ALA A 15 11.32 -15.23 16.46
CA ALA A 15 11.31 -16.53 15.80
C ALA A 15 10.78 -16.39 14.37
N THR A 16 11.67 -16.09 13.42
CA THR A 16 11.33 -15.83 12.01
C THR A 16 12.23 -16.62 11.07
N TYR A 17 11.62 -17.28 10.09
CA TYR A 17 12.30 -18.11 9.11
C TYR A 17 12.32 -17.43 7.74
N ARG A 18 13.49 -17.40 7.09
CA ARG A 18 13.66 -16.87 5.74
C ARG A 18 13.45 -17.99 4.72
N TYR A 19 12.39 -17.87 3.91
CA TYR A 19 12.02 -18.90 2.93
C TYR A 19 12.28 -18.49 1.46
N GLY A 20 12.59 -17.22 1.18
CA GLY A 20 12.79 -16.79 -0.21
C GLY A 20 13.12 -15.32 -0.39
N ARG A 21 13.02 -14.86 -1.65
CA ARG A 21 13.17 -13.46 -2.05
C ARG A 21 12.00 -13.02 -2.94
N THR A 22 11.66 -11.73 -2.93
CA THR A 22 10.76 -11.13 -3.92
C THR A 22 11.48 -10.98 -5.26
N ILE A 23 10.74 -10.65 -6.33
CA ILE A 23 11.33 -10.34 -7.64
C ILE A 23 12.32 -9.18 -7.57
N ASN A 24 12.09 -8.21 -6.67
CA ASN A 24 13.00 -7.09 -6.39
C ASN A 24 14.13 -7.47 -5.41
N GLY A 25 14.39 -8.76 -5.18
CA GLY A 25 15.46 -9.26 -4.32
C GLY A 25 15.22 -9.15 -2.80
N LYS A 26 14.13 -8.55 -2.35
CA LYS A 26 13.85 -8.36 -0.90
C LYS A 26 13.62 -9.69 -0.20
N LYS A 27 14.24 -9.90 0.97
CA LYS A 27 14.14 -11.14 1.75
C LYS A 27 12.72 -11.34 2.28
N ARG A 28 12.10 -12.48 1.94
CA ARG A 28 10.80 -12.92 2.48
C ARG A 28 11.02 -13.74 3.74
N ARG A 29 10.24 -13.44 4.79
CA ARG A 29 10.25 -14.15 6.06
C ARG A 29 8.84 -14.59 6.46
N ILE A 30 8.76 -15.65 7.25
CA ILE A 30 7.54 -16.09 7.94
C ILE A 30 7.84 -16.13 9.44
N CYS A 31 6.91 -15.64 10.26
CA CYS A 31 7.01 -15.78 11.71
C CYS A 31 6.56 -17.19 12.11
N MET A 32 7.34 -17.90 12.91
CA MET A 32 7.00 -19.26 13.36
C MET A 32 5.94 -19.29 14.47
N ILE A 33 5.63 -18.15 15.09
CA ILE A 33 4.62 -18.05 16.16
C ILE A 33 3.22 -17.76 15.60
N CYS A 34 3.12 -16.79 14.69
CA CYS A 34 1.82 -16.37 14.12
C CYS A 34 1.65 -16.69 12.64
N ASN A 35 2.61 -17.40 12.03
CA ASN A 35 2.66 -17.74 10.60
C ASN A 35 2.53 -16.54 9.64
N ARG A 36 2.70 -15.31 10.14
CA ARG A 36 2.64 -14.11 9.29
C ARG A 36 3.86 -14.06 8.39
N GLN A 37 3.59 -13.91 7.10
CA GLN A 37 4.61 -13.63 6.10
C GLN A 37 4.85 -12.12 6.00
N PHE A 38 6.10 -11.71 5.90
CA PHE A 38 6.49 -10.30 5.80
C PHE A 38 7.84 -10.13 5.11
N ILE A 39 8.16 -8.88 4.77
CA ILE A 39 9.46 -8.44 4.27
C ILE A 39 10.00 -7.39 5.24
N VAL A 40 11.32 -7.36 5.46
CA VAL A 40 11.96 -6.48 6.46
C VAL A 40 11.79 -5.01 6.09
N ASP A 41 12.17 -4.67 4.85
CA ASP A 41 12.16 -3.29 4.33
C ASP A 41 10.95 -3.04 3.42
N GLY A 42 9.80 -3.58 3.81
CA GLY A 42 8.55 -3.36 3.10
C GLY A 42 7.86 -2.09 3.59
N PRO A 43 7.55 -1.12 2.72
CA PRO A 43 6.67 -0.04 3.15
C PRO A 43 5.33 -0.67 3.57
N ARG A 44 4.85 -0.34 4.77
CA ARG A 44 3.44 -0.57 5.10
C ARG A 44 2.67 0.34 4.15
N LYS A 45 1.88 -0.24 3.24
CA LYS A 45 0.95 0.56 2.43
C LYS A 45 -0.03 1.16 3.42
N ASN A 46 0.14 2.44 3.73
CA ASN A 46 -0.91 3.22 4.37
C ASN A 46 -2.08 3.22 3.38
N ASP A 47 -3.12 2.46 3.71
CA ASP A 47 -4.33 2.46 2.91
C ASP A 47 -4.79 3.92 2.80
N ALA A 48 -4.94 4.41 1.56
CA ALA A 48 -5.52 5.72 1.30
C ALA A 48 -6.77 5.92 2.17
N VAL A 49 -6.99 7.16 2.63
CA VAL A 49 -8.10 7.55 3.51
C VAL A 49 -9.37 6.83 3.06
N ARG A 50 -9.87 5.94 3.92
CA ARG A 50 -11.07 5.15 3.65
C ARG A 50 -12.30 6.03 3.90
N PRO A 51 -13.25 6.09 2.96
CA PRO A 51 -14.45 6.89 3.13
C PRO A 51 -15.38 6.25 4.18
N ASN A 52 -16.21 7.08 4.79
CA ASN A 52 -17.33 6.63 5.62
C ASN A 52 -18.56 6.35 4.76
N CYS A 53 -19.40 5.43 5.22
CA CYS A 53 -20.63 5.04 4.54
C CYS A 53 -21.65 6.19 4.61
N PRO A 54 -22.26 6.60 3.47
CA PRO A 54 -23.22 7.71 3.47
C PRO A 54 -24.55 7.39 4.17
N VAL A 55 -24.81 6.12 4.52
CA VAL A 55 -26.07 5.68 5.14
C VAL A 55 -25.93 5.48 6.64
N CYS A 56 -24.86 4.83 7.09
CA CYS A 56 -24.68 4.49 8.51
C CYS A 56 -23.44 5.14 9.14
N ASN A 57 -22.70 5.96 8.39
CA ASN A 57 -21.46 6.64 8.81
C ASN A 57 -20.33 5.74 9.31
N GLN A 58 -20.48 4.42 9.21
CA GLN A 58 -19.42 3.46 9.53
C GLN A 58 -18.30 3.48 8.47
N PRO A 59 -17.06 3.15 8.84
CA PRO A 59 -15.95 3.12 7.89
C PRO A 59 -16.20 2.10 6.79
N MET A 60 -15.70 2.36 5.58
CA MET A 60 -15.83 1.42 4.46
C MET A 60 -14.52 0.70 4.14
N HIS A 61 -14.60 -0.57 3.77
CA HIS A 61 -13.46 -1.37 3.32
C HIS A 61 -13.33 -1.33 1.80
N ARG A 62 -12.09 -1.32 1.29
CA ARG A 62 -11.80 -1.45 -0.14
C ARG A 62 -12.24 -2.84 -0.61
N TYR A 63 -13.31 -2.90 -1.39
CA TYR A 63 -13.88 -4.14 -1.90
C TYR A 63 -13.25 -4.54 -3.24
N MET A 64 -13.06 -3.56 -4.13
CA MET A 64 -12.48 -3.78 -5.45
C MET A 64 -11.71 -2.55 -5.90
N GLN A 65 -10.53 -2.75 -6.47
CA GLN A 65 -9.74 -1.68 -7.08
C GLN A 65 -9.48 -2.00 -8.55
N LYS A 66 -9.94 -1.11 -9.44
CA LYS A 66 -9.64 -1.12 -10.87
C LYS A 66 -8.79 0.10 -11.24
N ARG A 67 -8.31 0.17 -12.48
CA ARG A 67 -7.45 1.27 -12.95
C ARG A 67 -8.14 2.64 -12.82
N GLY A 68 -9.42 2.73 -13.18
CA GLY A 68 -10.18 3.98 -13.17
C GLY A 68 -11.02 4.23 -11.91
N PHE A 69 -11.27 3.23 -11.07
CA PHE A 69 -12.12 3.42 -9.88
C PHE A 69 -11.81 2.43 -8.77
N THR A 70 -12.20 2.81 -7.55
CA THR A 70 -12.20 1.95 -6.37
C THR A 70 -13.63 1.85 -5.83
N ARG A 71 -14.11 0.63 -5.61
CA ARG A 71 -15.37 0.37 -4.90
C ARG A 71 -15.08 0.02 -3.45
N TYR A 72 -15.83 0.65 -2.56
CA TYR A 72 -15.82 0.42 -1.13
C TYR A 72 -17.14 -0.24 -0.69
N ARG A 73 -17.06 -1.15 0.27
CA ARG A 73 -18.21 -1.80 0.92
C ARG A 73 -18.26 -1.37 2.38
N CYS A 74 -19.44 -1.11 2.92
CA CYS A 74 -19.59 -0.80 4.33
C CYS A 74 -18.98 -1.90 5.23
N SER A 75 -18.35 -1.50 6.35
CA SER A 75 -17.86 -2.44 7.36
C SER A 75 -18.97 -3.23 8.03
N ASN A 76 -20.17 -2.64 8.15
CA ASN A 76 -21.33 -3.25 8.78
C ASN A 76 -22.11 -4.20 7.84
N TYR A 77 -21.48 -4.72 6.79
CA TYR A 77 -22.08 -5.74 5.93
C TYR A 77 -22.22 -7.06 6.72
N PRO A 78 -23.38 -7.77 6.70
CA PRO A 78 -24.49 -7.65 5.76
C PRO A 78 -25.65 -6.73 6.19
N GLN A 79 -25.58 -6.11 7.38
CA GLN A 79 -26.64 -5.23 7.91
C GLN A 79 -26.75 -3.93 7.10
N CYS A 80 -25.62 -3.35 6.71
CA CYS A 80 -25.56 -2.25 5.76
C CYS A 80 -24.95 -2.74 4.43
N ARG A 81 -25.78 -2.83 3.38
CA ARG A 81 -25.39 -3.31 2.05
C ARG A 81 -24.93 -2.19 1.10
N THR A 82 -24.68 -1.00 1.63
CA THR A 82 -24.26 0.16 0.84
C THR A 82 -22.86 -0.02 0.28
N TYR A 83 -22.72 0.34 -1.00
CA TYR A 83 -21.45 0.42 -1.72
C TYR A 83 -21.19 1.85 -2.16
N LEU A 84 -19.92 2.25 -2.16
CA LEU A 84 -19.49 3.55 -2.66
C LEU A 84 -18.46 3.34 -3.77
N ARG A 85 -18.65 4.00 -4.91
CA ARG A 85 -17.68 4.02 -6.00
C ARG A 85 -16.99 5.38 -6.00
N ILE A 86 -15.66 5.37 -5.96
CA ILE A 86 -14.83 6.56 -6.09
C ILE A 86 -13.97 6.37 -7.34
N ASP A 87 -14.17 7.22 -8.34
CA ASP A 87 -13.32 7.25 -9.52
C ASP A 87 -11.96 7.86 -9.16
N LYS A 88 -10.89 7.29 -9.70
CA LYS A 88 -9.52 7.74 -9.42
C LYS A 88 -9.22 8.89 -10.38
N PRO A 89 -8.77 10.06 -9.92
CA PRO A 89 -8.34 11.10 -10.85
C PRO A 89 -7.20 10.54 -11.71
N GLU A 90 -7.33 10.68 -13.03
CA GLU A 90 -6.19 10.45 -13.91
C GLU A 90 -5.09 11.40 -13.45
N LYS A 91 -3.90 10.85 -13.16
CA LYS A 91 -2.73 11.67 -12.89
C LYS A 91 -2.47 12.46 -14.16
N SER A 92 -2.90 13.72 -14.20
CA SER A 92 -2.47 14.67 -15.20
C SER A 92 -0.95 14.73 -15.11
N SER A 93 -0.30 14.25 -16.17
CA SER A 93 1.10 14.51 -16.45
C SER A 93 1.30 16.01 -16.39
N GLN A 94 2.07 16.50 -15.42
CA GLN A 94 2.54 17.88 -15.50
C GLN A 94 3.38 18.01 -16.78
N PRO A 95 3.10 19.00 -17.66
CA PRO A 95 3.99 19.27 -18.76
C PRO A 95 5.34 19.70 -18.19
N ALA A 96 6.41 19.06 -18.65
CA ALA A 96 7.76 19.52 -18.37
C ALA A 96 7.89 20.95 -18.92
N SER A 97 7.90 21.95 -18.04
CA SER A 97 8.26 23.31 -18.37
C SER A 97 9.75 23.33 -18.72
N PHE A 98 10.04 23.21 -20.02
CA PHE A 98 11.35 23.47 -20.58
C PHE A 98 11.54 24.98 -20.63
N SER A 99 11.92 25.59 -19.51
CA SER A 99 12.29 27.00 -19.45
C SER A 99 13.75 27.11 -19.03
N ASP A 100 14.54 27.64 -19.97
CA ASP A 100 15.80 28.37 -19.77
C ASP A 100 17.09 27.59 -19.50
N ALA A 101 17.78 27.26 -20.59
CA ALA A 101 19.24 27.31 -20.65
C ALA A 101 19.68 27.88 -22.01
N LYS A 102 20.05 29.17 -22.03
CA LYS A 102 20.83 29.76 -23.12
C LYS A 102 22.29 29.29 -22.93
N PRO A 103 22.84 28.40 -23.77
CA PRO A 103 24.23 27.97 -23.62
C PRO A 103 25.19 29.15 -23.88
N PRO A 104 26.25 29.29 -23.08
CA PRO A 104 27.23 30.35 -23.21
C PRO A 104 28.25 29.97 -24.28
N TYR A 105 28.03 30.36 -25.52
CA TYR A 105 29.15 30.57 -26.43
C TYR A 105 28.94 31.87 -27.20
N LEU A 106 29.41 32.95 -26.58
CA LEU A 106 29.82 34.16 -27.27
C LEU A 106 30.93 33.78 -28.26
N SER A 107 30.82 34.29 -29.48
CA SER A 107 31.94 34.55 -30.39
C SER A 107 31.74 35.94 -30.96
#